data_AF-A0A1Q6L3P1-F1
#
_entry.id   AF-A0A1Q6L3P1-F1
#
_cell.length_a   1.000
_cell.length_b   1.000
_cell.length_c   1.000
_cell.angle_alpha   90.00
_cell.angle_beta   90.00
_cell.angle_gamma   90.00
#
_symmetry.space_group_name_H-M   'P 1'
#
loop_
_entity.id
_entity.type
_entity.pdbx_description
1 polymer ?
#
loop_
_entity_poly.entity_id
_entity_poly.type
_entity_poly.pdbx_seq_one_letter_code
_entity_poly.pdbx_strand_id
1 'polypeptide(L)'
;MYNIIDDKVKNVIDLIKNMDLKNKLRLGVCMSSSAYTNLKYNKAHIHSVFDKRLKEIDNEYLVSYINIRKYPTILFTMAKIMEMNNAEQNQVAMYLYNSI
;
A
#
# COMPACT_ATOMS: atom_id res chain seq x y z
N MET A 1 24.59 -3.25 -18.02
CA MET A 1 23.19 -3.76 -17.99
C MET A 1 22.43 -2.81 -17.07
N TYR A 2 21.60 -1.92 -17.62
CA TYR A 2 20.87 -0.93 -16.80
C TYR A 2 19.77 -1.64 -16.01
N ASN A 3 19.75 -1.47 -14.69
CA ASN A 3 18.77 -2.04 -13.76
C ASN A 3 17.38 -1.43 -13.99
N ILE A 4 16.59 -2.02 -14.88
CA ILE A 4 15.17 -1.65 -15.08
C ILE A 4 14.33 -1.91 -13.82
N ILE A 5 14.80 -2.76 -12.90
CA ILE A 5 14.16 -3.12 -11.62
C ILE A 5 14.13 -1.93 -10.63
N ASP A 6 14.99 -0.91 -10.79
CA ASP A 6 15.13 0.18 -9.83
C ASP A 6 14.04 1.27 -9.98
N ASP A 7 13.66 1.63 -11.22
CA ASP A 7 12.83 2.82 -11.44
C ASP A 7 11.39 2.65 -10.95
N LYS A 8 10.76 1.48 -11.16
CA LYS A 8 9.36 1.29 -10.75
C LYS A 8 9.20 1.32 -9.24
N VAL A 9 10.05 0.56 -8.53
CA VAL A 9 10.01 0.48 -7.06
C VAL A 9 10.32 1.84 -6.47
N LYS A 10 11.38 2.51 -6.94
CA LYS A 10 11.75 3.85 -6.50
C LYS A 10 10.61 4.85 -6.70
N ASN A 11 10.01 4.87 -7.90
CA ASN A 11 8.88 5.76 -8.19
C ASN A 11 7.70 5.55 -7.24
N VAL A 12 7.32 4.30 -6.96
CA VAL A 12 6.24 4.00 -6.00
C VAL A 12 6.63 4.37 -4.57
N ILE A 13 7.88 4.11 -4.16
CA ILE A 13 8.39 4.52 -2.85
C ILE A 13 8.33 6.04 -2.69
N ASP A 14 8.68 6.79 -3.72
CA ASP A 14 8.63 8.25 -3.70
C ASP A 14 7.19 8.78 -3.65
N LEU A 15 6.23 8.10 -4.31
CA LEU A 15 4.80 8.37 -4.11
C LEU A 15 4.38 8.12 -2.65
N ILE A 16 4.80 7.00 -2.06
CA ILE A 16 4.48 6.65 -0.67
C ILE A 16 5.09 7.64 0.32
N LYS A 17 6.32 8.13 0.09
CA LYS A 17 6.97 9.15 0.93
C LYS A 17 6.13 10.41 1.06
N ASN A 18 5.51 10.83 -0.05
CA ASN A 18 4.71 12.04 -0.14
C ASN A 18 3.27 11.86 0.38
N MET A 19 2.84 10.64 0.72
CA MET A 19 1.52 10.40 1.31
C MET A 19 1.48 10.79 2.79
N ASP A 20 0.36 11.37 3.22
CA ASP A 20 0.03 11.48 4.64
C ASP A 20 -0.17 10.09 5.28
N LEU A 21 -0.15 10.05 6.62
CA LEU A 21 -0.27 8.81 7.38
C LEU A 21 -1.56 8.04 7.07
N LYS A 22 -2.71 8.72 6.92
CA LYS A 22 -3.99 8.05 6.61
C LYS A 22 -3.93 7.37 5.25
N ASN A 23 -3.34 8.03 4.27
CA ASN A 23 -3.19 7.48 2.93
C ASN A 23 -2.19 6.33 2.87
N LYS A 24 -1.06 6.40 3.60
CA LYS A 24 -0.18 5.24 3.76
C LYS A 24 -0.91 4.05 4.39
N LEU A 25 -1.73 4.32 5.41
CA LEU A 25 -2.49 3.28 6.09
C LEU A 25 -3.53 2.63 5.15
N ARG A 26 -4.30 3.46 4.42
CA ARG A 26 -5.25 2.99 3.40
C ARG A 26 -4.58 2.17 2.30
N LEU A 27 -3.40 2.58 1.85
CA LEU A 27 -2.62 1.82 0.88
C LEU A 27 -2.25 0.43 1.42
N GLY A 28 -1.81 0.34 2.67
CA GLY A 28 -1.46 -0.95 3.29
C GLY A 28 -2.68 -1.86 3.46
N VAL A 29 -3.85 -1.32 3.81
CA VAL A 29 -5.12 -2.06 3.80
C VAL A 29 -5.44 -2.58 2.39
N CYS A 30 -5.25 -1.77 1.34
CA CYS A 30 -5.50 -2.16 -0.04
C CYS A 30 -4.51 -3.24 -0.53
N MET A 31 -3.20 -3.07 -0.29
CA MET A 31 -2.18 -4.04 -0.67
C MET A 31 -2.36 -5.39 0.04
N SER A 32 -2.79 -5.38 1.30
CA SER A 32 -2.96 -6.62 2.05
C SER A 32 -4.28 -7.35 1.74
N SER A 33 -5.30 -6.65 1.27
CA SER A 33 -6.60 -7.23 0.89
C SER A 33 -6.71 -7.62 -0.59
N SER A 34 -5.89 -7.06 -1.48
CA SER A 34 -6.00 -7.27 -2.93
C SER A 34 -5.58 -8.66 -3.37
N ALA A 35 -6.36 -9.31 -4.24
CA ALA A 35 -5.96 -10.56 -4.89
C ALA A 35 -4.78 -10.39 -5.88
N TYR A 36 -4.49 -9.15 -6.31
CA TYR A 36 -3.49 -8.82 -7.33
C TYR A 36 -2.09 -8.49 -6.77
N THR A 37 -1.90 -8.66 -5.47
CA THR A 37 -0.60 -8.51 -4.81
C THR A 37 -0.14 -9.85 -4.24
N ASN A 38 1.03 -10.29 -4.69
CA ASN A 38 1.66 -11.56 -4.36
C ASN A 38 2.77 -11.34 -3.32
N LEU A 39 2.36 -10.99 -2.10
CA LEU A 39 3.29 -10.73 -1.01
C LEU A 39 3.79 -12.05 -0.40
N LYS A 40 5.09 -12.15 -0.13
CA LYS A 40 5.69 -13.27 0.61
C LYS A 40 5.34 -13.24 2.10
N TYR A 41 4.86 -12.10 2.57
CA TYR A 41 4.50 -11.85 3.95
C TYR A 41 3.05 -12.28 4.24
N ASN A 42 2.74 -12.53 5.50
CA ASN A 42 1.38 -12.87 5.91
C ASN A 42 0.44 -11.66 5.71
N LYS A 43 -0.37 -11.72 4.66
CA LYS A 43 -1.31 -10.65 4.27
C LYS A 43 -2.36 -10.37 5.34
N ALA A 44 -2.87 -11.39 6.02
CA ALA A 44 -3.86 -11.21 7.09
C ALA A 44 -3.27 -10.46 8.28
N HIS A 45 -2.02 -10.76 8.65
CA HIS A 45 -1.31 -10.03 9.71
C HIS A 45 -1.06 -8.57 9.32
N ILE A 46 -0.51 -8.33 8.12
CA ILE A 46 -0.31 -6.97 7.62
C ILE A 46 -1.64 -6.21 7.61
N HIS A 47 -2.70 -6.80 7.06
CA HIS A 47 -4.02 -6.18 7.01
C HIS A 47 -4.50 -5.74 8.38
N SER A 48 -4.42 -6.61 9.38
CA SER A 48 -4.85 -6.33 10.75
C SER A 48 -4.08 -5.16 11.39
N VAL A 49 -2.76 -5.07 11.19
CA VAL A 49 -1.94 -3.97 11.70
C VAL A 49 -2.37 -2.63 11.10
N PHE A 50 -2.53 -2.58 9.78
CA PHE A 50 -2.92 -1.37 9.06
C PHE A 50 -4.37 -0.96 9.34
N ASP A 51 -5.29 -1.91 9.34
CA ASP A 51 -6.71 -1.68 9.63
C ASP A 51 -6.91 -1.13 11.05
N LYS A 52 -6.26 -1.74 12.04
CA LYS A 52 -6.33 -1.27 13.44
C LYS A 52 -5.83 0.16 13.58
N ARG A 53 -4.63 0.47 13.05
CA ARG A 53 -4.06 1.82 13.14
C ARG A 53 -4.93 2.86 12.41
N LEU A 54 -5.50 2.51 11.26
CA LEU A 54 -6.39 3.42 10.53
C LEU A 54 -7.66 3.72 11.32
N LYS A 55 -8.25 2.70 11.95
CA LYS A 55 -9.43 2.84 12.82
C LYS A 55 -9.18 3.75 14.02
N GLU A 56 -7.98 3.74 14.58
CA GLU A 56 -7.60 4.59 15.71
C GLU A 56 -7.53 6.09 15.36
N ILE A 57 -7.23 6.43 14.10
CA ILE A 57 -6.98 7.82 13.68
C ILE A 57 -7.99 8.38 12.67
N ASP A 58 -8.89 7.55 12.15
CA ASP A 58 -9.83 7.93 11.10
C ASP A 58 -11.27 7.52 11.46
N ASN A 59 -11.97 8.40 12.18
CA ASN A 59 -13.34 8.16 12.62
C ASN A 59 -14.31 7.89 11.45
N GLU A 60 -14.08 8.46 10.25
CA GLU A 60 -14.91 8.18 9.05
C GLU A 60 -14.72 6.74 8.54
N TYR A 61 -13.53 6.17 8.73
CA TYR A 61 -13.24 4.79 8.37
C TYR A 61 -13.95 3.78 9.28
N LEU A 62 -14.05 4.07 10.58
CA LEU A 62 -14.71 3.20 11.56
C LEU A 62 -16.18 2.92 11.21
N VAL A 63 -16.86 3.90 10.64
CA VAL A 63 -18.32 3.87 10.43
C VAL A 63 -18.75 3.54 9.00
N SER A 64 -17.83 3.46 8.03
CA SER A 64 -18.19 3.26 6.62
C SER A 64 -17.22 2.37 5.83
N TYR A 65 -17.78 1.60 4.88
CA TYR A 65 -17.01 0.90 3.86
C TYR A 65 -16.23 1.92 3.01
N ILE A 66 -14.89 1.86 2.99
CA ILE A 66 -14.06 2.78 2.19
C ILE A 66 -14.44 2.67 0.72
N ASN A 67 -15.06 3.72 0.20
CA ASN A 67 -15.13 3.91 -1.24
C ASN A 67 -13.75 4.34 -1.76
N ILE A 68 -12.96 3.38 -2.25
CA ILE A 68 -11.61 3.63 -2.80
C ILE A 68 -11.63 4.67 -3.93
N ARG A 69 -12.75 4.87 -4.63
CA ARG A 69 -12.88 5.93 -5.65
C ARG A 69 -12.71 7.34 -5.09
N LYS A 70 -12.91 7.55 -3.77
CA LYS A 70 -12.62 8.82 -3.09
C LYS A 70 -11.11 9.11 -2.98
N TYR A 71 -10.25 8.12 -3.23
CA TYR A 71 -8.81 8.21 -3.01
C TYR A 71 -8.02 7.92 -4.30
N PRO A 72 -8.01 8.84 -5.29
CA PRO A 72 -7.34 8.64 -6.57
C PRO A 72 -5.85 8.28 -6.44
N THR A 73 -5.14 8.89 -5.49
CA THR A 73 -3.71 8.61 -5.26
C THR A 73 -3.47 7.17 -4.82
N ILE A 74 -4.36 6.60 -4.00
CA ILE A 74 -4.27 5.20 -3.55
C ILE A 74 -4.55 4.27 -4.73
N LEU A 75 -5.59 4.56 -5.50
CA LEU A 75 -5.94 3.78 -6.70
C LEU A 75 -4.79 3.79 -7.72
N PHE A 76 -4.23 4.96 -8.00
CA PHE A 76 -3.10 5.11 -8.91
C PHE A 76 -1.86 4.35 -8.43
N THR A 77 -1.53 4.47 -7.14
CA THR A 77 -0.38 3.76 -6.56
C THR A 77 -0.58 2.24 -6.60
N MET A 78 -1.79 1.75 -6.29
CA MET A 78 -2.14 0.34 -6.42
C MET A 78 -2.02 -0.17 -7.86
N ALA A 79 -2.46 0.61 -8.85
CA ALA A 79 -2.30 0.24 -10.26
C ALA A 79 -0.82 0.05 -10.62
N LYS A 80 0.07 0.94 -10.16
CA LYS A 80 1.53 0.79 -10.35
C LYS A 80 2.11 -0.43 -9.66
N ILE A 81 1.62 -0.77 -8.46
CA ILE A 81 2.04 -1.97 -7.73
C ILE A 81 1.57 -3.25 -8.45
N MET A 82 0.40 -3.24 -9.09
CA MET A 82 -0.10 -4.41 -9.83
C MET A 82 0.72 -4.70 -11.11
N GLU A 83 1.41 -3.70 -11.66
CA GLU A 83 2.35 -3.87 -12.79
C GLU A 83 3.73 -4.44 -12.37
N MET A 84 3.97 -4.59 -11.07
CA MET A 84 5.24 -5.06 -10.51
C MET A 84 5.27 -6.57 -10.37
N ASN A 85 6.47 -7.15 -10.46
CA ASN A 85 6.68 -8.55 -10.12
C ASN A 85 6.68 -8.76 -8.60
N ASN A 86 6.66 -10.02 -8.16
CA ASN A 86 6.56 -10.34 -6.73
C ASN A 86 7.71 -9.76 -5.90
N ALA A 87 8.95 -9.72 -6.41
CA ALA A 87 10.08 -9.19 -5.67
C ALA A 87 9.94 -7.68 -5.43
N GLU A 88 9.56 -6.93 -6.47
CA GLU A 88 9.29 -5.49 -6.42
C GLU A 88 8.12 -5.17 -5.48
N GLN A 89 7.00 -5.90 -5.58
CA GLN A 89 5.85 -5.74 -4.67
C GLN A 89 6.24 -5.94 -3.20
N ASN A 90 7.12 -6.93 -2.93
CA ASN A 90 7.61 -7.19 -1.58
C ASN A 90 8.53 -6.08 -1.06
N GLN A 91 9.35 -5.47 -1.91
CA GLN A 91 10.16 -4.31 -1.52
C GLN A 91 9.28 -3.12 -1.14
N VAL A 92 8.27 -2.81 -1.97
CA VAL A 92 7.29 -1.75 -1.67
C VAL A 92 6.53 -2.04 -0.38
N ALA A 93 6.05 -3.28 -0.19
CA ALA A 93 5.32 -3.67 1.02
C ALA A 93 6.19 -3.54 2.28
N MET A 94 7.45 -3.95 2.22
CA MET A 94 8.40 -3.82 3.33
C MET A 94 8.67 -2.34 3.65
N TYR A 95 8.88 -1.51 2.64
CA TYR A 95 9.06 -0.08 2.82
C TYR A 95 7.83 0.56 3.46
N LEU A 96 6.64 0.29 2.90
CA LEU A 96 5.38 0.82 3.40
C LEU A 96 5.19 0.46 4.87
N TYR A 97 5.35 -0.81 5.24
CA TYR A 97 5.23 -1.29 6.62
C TYR A 97 6.16 -0.55 7.59
N ASN A 98 7.41 -0.29 7.19
CA ASN A 98 8.39 0.43 8.01
C ASN A 98 8.18 1.96 8.03
N SER A 99 7.25 2.49 7.24
CA SER A 99 7.00 3.93 7.11
C SER A 99 5.77 4.42 7.91
N ILE A 100 5.18 3.54 8.72
CA ILE A 100 3.94 3.75 9.50
C ILE A 100 4.21 3.87 10.99
#